data_AF-A0A560MBP8-F1
#
_entry.id   AF-A0A560MBP8-F1
#
_cell.length_a   1.000
_cell.length_b   1.000
_cell.length_c   1.000
_cell.angle_alpha   90.00
_cell.angle_beta   90.00
_cell.angle_gamma   90.00
#
_symmetry.space_group_name_H-M   'P 1'
#
loop_
_entity.id
_entity.type
_entity.pdbx_description
1 polymer ?
#
loop_
_entity_poly.entity_id
_entity_poly.type
_entity_poly.pdbx_seq_one_letter_code
_entity_poly.pdbx_strand_id
1 'polypeptide(L)'
;MTDLRDDDPEHLAEMLEAAAAMVRHRSKRRTWIDQFRNDEVLVASAAALVAGVDPETIRRWCAATADTDRPLGYRVADLWLVDAFELLHQIEKRRDLHARRRVETELKAYWAERAQARRSQGLCLDVVTRREVEGA
;
A
#
# COMPACT_ATOMS: atom_id res chain seq x y z
N MET A 1 19.48 -36.40 -4.72
CA MET A 1 19.81 -35.51 -5.84
C MET A 1 18.58 -34.66 -6.05
N THR A 2 18.51 -33.51 -5.38
CA THR A 2 17.29 -32.69 -5.29
C THR A 2 17.11 -31.95 -6.60
N ASP A 3 16.03 -32.28 -7.29
CA ASP A 3 15.59 -31.70 -8.57
C ASP A 3 15.22 -30.23 -8.32
N LEU A 4 16.13 -29.33 -8.71
CA LEU A 4 15.94 -27.88 -8.73
C LEU A 4 15.01 -27.54 -9.90
N ARG A 5 13.70 -27.61 -9.65
CA ARG A 5 12.65 -27.17 -10.58
C ARG A 5 12.11 -25.79 -10.20
N ASP A 6 13.01 -24.84 -9.95
CA ASP A 6 12.67 -23.43 -9.63
C ASP A 6 12.85 -22.46 -10.83
N ASP A 7 13.13 -22.96 -12.04
CA ASP A 7 13.20 -22.15 -13.26
C ASP A 7 11.86 -22.13 -14.02
N ASP A 8 10.75 -21.84 -13.33
CA ASP A 8 9.52 -21.47 -14.04
C ASP A 8 9.73 -20.06 -14.64
N PRO A 9 9.73 -19.92 -15.99
CA PRO A 9 9.92 -18.62 -16.62
C PRO A 9 8.86 -17.59 -16.22
N GLU A 10 7.65 -18.04 -15.82
CA GLU A 10 6.62 -17.14 -15.28
C GLU A 10 7.03 -16.59 -13.92
N HIS A 11 7.58 -17.44 -13.05
CA HIS A 11 8.08 -17.03 -11.73
C HIS A 11 9.25 -16.03 -11.84
N LEU A 12 10.18 -16.27 -12.76
CA LEU A 12 11.29 -15.36 -13.02
C LEU A 12 10.82 -14.01 -13.58
N ALA A 13 9.84 -14.02 -14.51
CA ALA A 13 9.26 -12.80 -15.07
C ALA A 13 8.55 -11.97 -13.98
N GLU A 14 7.80 -12.63 -13.09
CA GLU A 14 7.12 -11.97 -11.97
C GLU A 14 8.12 -11.39 -10.96
N MET A 15 9.19 -12.11 -10.63
CA MET A 15 10.27 -11.61 -9.79
C MET A 15 10.97 -10.40 -10.40
N LEU A 16 11.24 -10.44 -11.71
CA LEU A 16 11.83 -9.34 -12.46
C LEU A 16 10.92 -8.10 -12.48
N GLU A 17 9.60 -8.27 -12.64
CA GLU A 17 8.66 -7.15 -12.55
C GLU A 17 8.56 -6.58 -11.15
N ALA A 18 8.56 -7.43 -10.11
CA ALA A 18 8.60 -6.98 -8.73
C ALA A 18 9.88 -6.17 -8.45
N ALA A 19 11.04 -6.65 -8.92
CA ALA A 19 12.31 -5.96 -8.80
C ALA A 19 12.34 -4.63 -9.59
N ALA A 20 11.83 -4.63 -10.83
CA ALA A 20 11.74 -3.44 -11.65
C ALA A 20 10.79 -2.40 -11.03
N ALA A 21 9.65 -2.83 -10.46
CA ALA A 21 8.75 -1.96 -9.71
C ALA A 21 9.45 -1.34 -8.49
N MET A 22 10.23 -2.12 -7.75
CA MET A 22 11.02 -1.62 -6.62
C MET A 22 12.07 -0.59 -7.06
N VAL A 23 12.79 -0.84 -8.15
CA VAL A 23 13.78 0.10 -8.70
C VAL A 23 13.12 1.38 -9.19
N ARG A 24 11.98 1.29 -9.89
CA ARG A 24 11.19 2.45 -10.35
C ARG A 24 10.65 3.28 -9.18
N HIS A 25 10.32 2.63 -8.08
CA HIS A 25 9.87 3.28 -6.85
C HIS A 25 11.05 4.02 -6.16
N ARG A 26 12.22 3.37 -6.04
CA ARG A 26 13.41 3.91 -5.35
C ARG A 26 14.13 5.04 -6.10
N SER A 27 14.11 5.02 -7.43
CA SER A 27 14.84 5.98 -8.28
C SER A 27 14.24 7.39 -8.28
N LYS A 28 13.00 7.55 -7.81
CA LYS A 28 12.43 8.86 -7.50
C LYS A 28 12.52 9.06 -5.99
N ARG A 29 13.26 10.07 -5.52
CA ARG A 29 13.07 10.62 -4.16
C ARG A 29 11.68 11.26 -4.12
N ARG A 30 10.63 10.45 -4.13
CA ARG A 30 9.24 10.90 -4.01
C ARG A 30 9.08 11.39 -2.58
N THR A 31 8.59 12.60 -2.43
CA THR A 31 8.21 13.08 -1.10
C THR A 31 7.05 12.22 -0.61
N TRP A 32 6.87 12.08 0.71
CA TRP A 32 5.70 11.42 1.27
C TRP A 32 4.38 12.06 0.80
N ILE A 33 4.44 13.35 0.40
CA ILE A 33 3.33 14.10 -0.22
C ILE A 33 2.98 13.50 -1.60
N ASP A 34 3.98 13.16 -2.41
CA ASP A 34 3.76 12.51 -3.71
C ASP A 34 3.19 11.10 -3.53
N GLN A 35 3.69 10.35 -2.55
CA GLN A 35 3.15 9.01 -2.24
C GLN A 35 1.69 9.10 -1.77
N PHE A 36 1.39 10.06 -0.87
CA PHE A 36 0.03 10.30 -0.40
C PHE A 36 -0.92 10.69 -1.55
N ARG A 37 -0.46 11.55 -2.47
CA ARG A 37 -1.24 11.94 -3.66
C ARG A 37 -1.54 10.80 -4.62
N ASN A 38 -0.66 9.80 -4.68
CA ASN A 38 -0.81 8.63 -5.53
C ASN A 38 -1.54 7.46 -4.83
N ASP A 39 -2.17 7.70 -3.67
CA ASP A 39 -2.78 6.67 -2.82
C ASP A 39 -1.81 5.55 -2.37
N GLU A 40 -0.49 5.81 -2.39
CA GLU A 40 0.56 4.85 -2.02
C GLU A 40 0.83 4.80 -0.50
N VAL A 41 0.05 5.53 0.30
CA VAL A 41 0.22 5.67 1.76
C VAL A 41 -1.04 5.22 2.50
N LEU A 42 -0.84 4.41 3.53
CA LEU A 42 -1.88 3.89 4.42
C LEU A 42 -1.68 4.43 5.84
N VAL A 43 -2.77 4.66 6.57
CA VAL A 43 -2.67 4.77 8.04
C VAL A 43 -2.47 3.38 8.65
N ALA A 44 -1.84 3.30 9.82
CA ALA A 44 -1.55 2.00 10.46
C ALA A 44 -2.76 1.05 10.58
N SER A 45 -3.97 1.56 10.84
CA SER A 45 -5.18 0.74 10.89
C SER A 45 -5.56 0.15 9.53
N ALA A 46 -5.43 0.92 8.45
CA ALA A 46 -5.68 0.44 7.08
C ALA A 46 -4.60 -0.55 6.62
N ALA A 47 -3.33 -0.26 6.93
CA ALA A 47 -2.24 -1.19 6.68
C ALA A 47 -2.44 -2.52 7.42
N ALA A 48 -2.93 -2.48 8.66
CA ALA A 48 -3.21 -3.65 9.48
C ALA A 48 -4.37 -4.50 8.91
N LEU A 49 -5.45 -3.83 8.49
CA LEU A 49 -6.58 -4.46 7.81
C LEU A 49 -6.11 -5.22 6.56
N VAL A 50 -5.38 -4.55 5.68
CA VAL A 50 -4.86 -5.11 4.43
C VAL A 50 -3.86 -6.24 4.67
N ALA A 51 -2.97 -6.08 5.65
CA ALA A 51 -1.98 -7.09 6.02
C ALA A 51 -2.55 -8.29 6.80
N GLY A 52 -3.81 -8.20 7.27
CA GLY A 52 -4.43 -9.18 8.15
C GLY A 52 -3.68 -9.34 9.47
N VAL A 53 -3.27 -8.23 10.09
CA VAL A 53 -2.57 -8.20 11.39
C VAL A 53 -3.18 -7.15 12.31
N ASP A 54 -2.77 -7.15 13.57
CA ASP A 54 -3.16 -6.12 14.52
C ASP A 54 -2.45 -4.77 14.24
N PRO A 55 -3.12 -3.60 14.39
CA PRO A 55 -2.50 -2.29 14.20
C PRO A 55 -1.23 -2.06 15.02
N GLU A 56 -1.13 -2.59 16.23
CA GLU A 56 0.07 -2.50 17.06
C GLU A 56 1.24 -3.28 16.46
N THR A 57 0.96 -4.34 15.70
CA THR A 57 1.99 -5.06 14.95
C THR A 57 2.58 -4.18 13.85
N ILE A 58 1.74 -3.45 13.11
CA ILE A 58 2.21 -2.48 12.11
C ILE A 58 3.04 -1.38 12.77
N ARG A 59 2.56 -0.78 13.88
CA ARG A 59 3.32 0.26 14.60
C ARG A 59 4.68 -0.22 15.04
N ARG A 60 4.77 -1.45 15.58
CA ARG A 60 6.05 -2.07 15.96
C ARG A 60 6.97 -2.27 14.77
N TRP A 61 6.45 -2.67 13.60
CA TRP A 61 7.26 -2.80 12.39
C TRP A 61 7.76 -1.45 11.88
N CYS A 62 6.92 -0.41 11.92
CA CYS A 62 7.33 0.95 11.57
C CYS A 62 8.44 1.45 12.50
N ALA A 63 8.27 1.30 13.82
CA ALA A 63 9.28 1.69 14.79
C ALA A 63 10.61 0.92 14.58
N ALA A 64 10.54 -0.39 14.31
CA ALA A 64 11.73 -1.22 14.10
C ALA A 64 12.49 -0.92 12.79
N THR A 65 11.87 -0.23 11.84
CA THR A 65 12.46 0.09 10.53
C THR A 65 12.74 1.57 10.35
N ALA A 66 12.31 2.42 11.29
CA ALA A 66 12.38 3.88 11.19
C ALA A 66 13.79 4.42 10.89
N ASP A 67 14.82 3.82 11.49
CA ASP A 67 16.22 4.22 11.35
C ASP A 67 17.00 3.39 10.31
N THR A 68 16.29 2.63 9.48
CA THR A 68 16.92 1.81 8.42
C THR A 68 16.90 2.55 7.09
N ASP A 69 17.71 2.09 6.13
CA ASP A 69 17.68 2.60 4.76
C ASP A 69 16.33 2.39 4.03
N ARG A 70 15.42 1.60 4.63
CA ARG A 70 14.09 1.27 4.08
C ARG A 70 13.02 1.33 5.17
N PRO A 71 12.66 2.53 5.65
CA PRO A 71 11.63 2.66 6.66
C PRO A 71 10.27 2.22 6.11
N LEU A 72 9.54 1.40 6.87
CA LEU A 72 8.18 0.97 6.51
C LEU A 72 7.18 2.13 6.54
N GLY A 73 7.43 3.12 7.40
CA GLY A 73 6.53 4.25 7.54
C GLY A 73 7.16 5.40 8.29
N TYR A 74 6.47 6.54 8.22
CA TYR A 74 6.88 7.79 8.86
C TYR A 74 5.85 8.18 9.92
N ARG A 75 6.33 8.66 11.06
CA ARG A 75 5.48 9.16 12.13
C ARG A 75 5.23 10.65 11.95
N VAL A 76 3.97 11.04 11.87
CA VAL A 76 3.52 12.44 11.83
C VAL A 76 2.57 12.66 13.02
N ALA A 77 3.03 13.45 13.99
CA ALA A 77 2.40 13.52 15.31
C ALA A 77 2.20 12.11 15.92
N ASP A 78 0.96 11.69 16.16
CA ASP A 78 0.63 10.36 16.68
C ASP A 78 0.13 9.37 15.63
N LEU A 79 0.26 9.73 14.35
CA LEU A 79 -0.14 8.88 13.23
C LEU A 79 1.08 8.28 12.54
N TRP A 80 1.00 6.98 12.28
CA TRP A 80 1.93 6.28 11.40
C TRP A 80 1.37 6.25 9.98
N LEU A 81 2.13 6.85 9.07
CA LEU A 81 1.93 6.80 7.63
C LEU A 81 2.80 5.67 7.08
N VAL A 82 2.15 4.61 6.59
CA VAL A 82 2.77 3.37 6.14
C VAL A 82 2.87 3.41 4.62
N ASP A 83 4.07 3.18 4.10
CA ASP A 83 4.28 3.02 2.67
C ASP A 83 3.77 1.64 2.23
N ALA A 84 2.87 1.64 1.24
CA ALA A 84 2.24 0.41 0.76
C ALA A 84 3.24 -0.57 0.11
N PHE A 85 4.26 -0.08 -0.59
CA PHE A 85 5.26 -0.92 -1.23
C PHE A 85 6.21 -1.52 -0.21
N GLU A 86 6.67 -0.72 0.76
CA GLU A 86 7.51 -1.24 1.85
C GLU A 86 6.73 -2.20 2.75
N LEU A 87 5.41 -2.03 2.90
CA LEU A 87 4.56 -3.01 3.58
C LEU A 87 4.57 -4.37 2.87
N LEU A 88 4.38 -4.38 1.55
CA LEU A 88 4.44 -5.62 0.75
C LEU A 88 5.82 -6.29 0.85
N HIS A 89 6.88 -5.49 0.79
CA HIS A 89 8.25 -5.98 0.95
C HIS A 89 8.49 -6.58 2.34
N GLN A 90 8.01 -5.93 3.41
CA GLN A 90 8.11 -6.45 4.78
C GLN A 90 7.33 -7.76 4.95
N ILE A 91 6.16 -7.90 4.32
CA ILE A 91 5.37 -9.13 4.40
C ILE A 91 6.06 -10.28 3.68
N GLU A 92 6.60 -10.04 2.49
CA GLU A 92 7.38 -11.02 1.75
C GLU A 92 8.59 -11.51 2.58
N LYS A 93 9.34 -10.57 3.15
CA LYS A 93 10.51 -10.88 3.99
C LYS A 93 10.14 -11.70 5.24
N ARG A 94 8.95 -11.49 5.82
CA ARG A 94 8.53 -12.09 7.09
C ARG A 94 7.76 -13.40 6.93
N ARG A 95 7.07 -13.59 5.81
CA ARG A 95 6.19 -14.74 5.57
C ARG A 95 6.65 -15.47 4.32
N ASP A 96 6.30 -14.97 3.15
CA ASP A 96 6.68 -15.50 1.83
C ASP A 96 6.04 -14.66 0.72
N LEU A 97 6.32 -15.04 -0.53
CA LEU A 97 5.73 -14.44 -1.73
C LEU A 97 4.21 -14.64 -1.81
N HIS A 98 3.68 -15.76 -1.33
CA HIS A 98 2.24 -16.03 -1.38
C HIS A 98 1.46 -15.06 -0.46
N ALA A 99 1.98 -14.81 0.74
CA ALA A 99 1.44 -13.83 1.67
C ALA A 99 1.51 -12.42 1.08
N ARG A 100 2.60 -12.06 0.39
CA ARG A 100 2.67 -10.79 -0.35
C ARG A 100 1.56 -10.68 -1.39
N ARG A 101 1.38 -11.70 -2.24
CA ARG A 101 0.33 -11.68 -3.30
C ARG A 101 -1.06 -11.52 -2.74
N ARG A 102 -1.38 -12.25 -1.66
CA ARG A 102 -2.66 -12.10 -0.96
C ARG A 102 -2.86 -10.66 -0.50
N VAL A 103 -1.88 -10.06 0.16
CA VAL A 103 -1.97 -8.69 0.67
C VAL A 103 -2.04 -7.68 -0.47
N GLU A 104 -1.36 -7.92 -1.58
CA GLU A 104 -1.47 -7.08 -2.78
C GLU A 104 -2.90 -7.08 -3.36
N THR A 105 -3.57 -8.23 -3.36
CA THR A 105 -4.98 -8.33 -3.75
C THR A 105 -5.89 -7.55 -2.79
N GLU A 106 -5.72 -7.72 -1.48
CA GLU A 106 -6.48 -6.96 -0.47
C GLU A 106 -6.26 -5.46 -0.59
N LEU A 107 -5.03 -5.05 -0.88
CA LEU A 107 -4.66 -3.66 -1.08
C LEU A 107 -5.35 -3.05 -2.32
N LYS A 108 -5.39 -3.79 -3.43
CA LYS A 108 -6.14 -3.41 -4.63
C LYS A 108 -7.63 -3.26 -4.34
N ALA A 109 -8.22 -4.19 -3.60
CA ALA A 109 -9.62 -4.12 -3.20
C ALA A 109 -9.89 -2.89 -2.31
N TYR A 110 -9.05 -2.66 -1.30
CA TYR A 110 -9.13 -1.50 -0.41
C TYR A 110 -9.14 -0.17 -1.18
N TRP A 111 -8.25 -0.01 -2.17
CA TRP A 111 -8.23 1.21 -2.99
C TRP A 111 -9.43 1.32 -3.93
N ALA A 112 -9.91 0.20 -4.49
CA ALA A 112 -11.10 0.20 -5.34
C ALA A 112 -12.34 0.66 -4.55
N GLU A 113 -12.52 0.16 -3.32
CA GLU A 113 -13.58 0.58 -2.41
C GLU A 113 -13.47 2.07 -2.05
N ARG A 114 -12.26 2.53 -1.70
CA ARG A 114 -12.02 3.94 -1.37
C ARG A 114 -12.26 4.87 -2.56
N ALA A 115 -11.86 4.47 -3.76
CA ALA A 115 -12.14 5.21 -4.99
C ALA A 115 -13.65 5.27 -5.27
N GLN A 116 -14.39 4.19 -5.04
CA GLN A 116 -15.84 4.17 -5.17
C GLN A 116 -16.51 5.08 -4.14
N ALA A 117 -16.08 5.04 -2.88
CA ALA A 117 -16.60 5.91 -1.83
C ALA A 117 -16.38 7.40 -2.14
N ARG A 118 -15.19 7.77 -2.65
CA ARG A 118 -14.90 9.14 -3.11
C ARG A 118 -15.81 9.56 -4.27
N ARG A 119 -16.08 8.68 -5.24
CA ARG A 119 -17.02 8.95 -6.34
C ARG A 119 -18.44 9.17 -5.83
N SER A 120 -18.91 8.32 -4.91
CA SER A 120 -20.24 8.46 -4.30
C SER A 120 -20.37 9.73 -3.46
N GLN A 121 -19.31 10.15 -2.77
CA GLN A 121 -19.29 11.42 -2.02
C GLN A 121 -19.22 12.65 -2.93
N GLY A 122 -18.47 12.59 -4.04
CA GLY A 122 -18.47 13.62 -5.08
C GLY A 122 -19.83 13.77 -5.77
N LEU A 123 -20.48 12.64 -6.09
CA LEU A 123 -21.85 12.61 -6.61
C LEU A 123 -22.88 13.19 -5.61
N CYS A 124 -22.64 13.04 -4.30
CA CYS A 124 -23.51 13.62 -3.27
C CYS A 124 -23.35 15.15 -3.17
N LEU A 125 -22.12 15.66 -3.32
CA LEU A 125 -21.86 17.11 -3.39
C LEU A 125 -22.47 17.76 -4.65
N ASP A 126 -22.39 17.09 -5.81
CA ASP A 126 -22.96 17.61 -7.06
C ASP A 126 -24.51 17.58 -7.09
N VAL A 127 -25.13 16.65 -6.35
CA VAL A 127 -26.60 16.60 -6.21
C VAL A 127 -27.11 17.67 -5.24
N VAL A 128 -26.32 18.02 -4.21
CA VAL A 128 -26.69 19.10 -3.28
C VAL A 128 -26.52 20.48 -3.92
N THR A 129 -25.47 20.71 -4.71
CA THR A 129 -25.24 22.01 -5.35
C THR A 129 -26.22 22.33 -6.48
N ARG A 130 -26.80 21.34 -7.17
CA ARG A 130 -27.86 21.62 -8.18
C ARG A 130 -29.19 22.05 -7.58
N ARG A 131 -29.49 21.66 -6.33
CA ARG A 131 -30.78 21.98 -5.69
C ARG A 131 -30.86 23.41 -5.15
N GLU A 132 -29.73 24.12 -5.06
CA GLU A 132 -29.67 25.51 -4.60
C GLU A 132 -29.69 26.54 -5.74
N VAL A 133 -29.50 26.14 -7.00
CA VAL A 133 -29.48 27.06 -8.15
C VAL A 133 -30.83 27.11 -8.90
N GLU A 134 -31.72 26.13 -8.70
CA GLU A 134 -33.06 26.11 -9.31
C GLU A 134 -34.16 26.65 -8.36
N GLY A 135 -33.78 27.16 -7.18
CA GLY A 135 -34.68 27.71 -6.17
C GLY A 135 -34.40 29.16 -5.77
N ALA A 136 -33.63 29.89 -6.57
CA ALA A 136 -33.32 31.32 -6.37
C ALA A 136 -33.95 32.18 -7.48
#